data_AF-A0A9P1GIF1-F1
#
_entry.id   AF-A0A9P1GIF1-F1
#
_cell.length_a   1.000
_cell.length_b   1.000
_cell.length_c   1.000
_cell.angle_alpha   90.00
_cell.angle_beta   90.00
_cell.angle_gamma   90.00
#
_symmetry.space_group_name_H-M   'P 1'
#
loop_
_entity.id
_entity.type
_entity.pdbx_description
1 polymer ?
#
loop_
_entity_poly.entity_id
_entity_poly.type
_entity_poly.pdbx_seq_one_letter_code
_entity_poly.pdbx_strand_id
1 'polypeptide(L)'
;MTAVESQLQLFWDRFRVCRPSHMIFEASDAGQVVLKRTLPFLIHGDEGRGKKKQGVLIVNAHSILGKGVATKRKRKPGTEQGMNYSGSTFCTRFVLGVLPKSWYEENDDAYFGLVDRLADDFSTLATTGITGPDNQRFWAATLYCKGDWPFLLKVGHLWRSFHNAPKKESSRTPCTGVCHLCDAGVPDVPYEDLTMNGEWVFTQGTTVPWTQYPDLLASCPHDRSFPATFFAPDPWHNWHLGEGRALVANCMKLICPLADGSNMDQKVDSLFEDYKAYCKQNRRQVYASRFSANMFNLIGNEFPSGSWTKGNFTTSLVKWLDHWLNSRRNTFEDGSLLMKAATATSLANQVFTRLYLQPLWIPGHIARSIASQWENFLVLHQRMAAQAIAENRIRRKKKELTRITNQISGINKSPSSKLNGDRRSLDGMTPLQEYCNAISMIIPGLVCMYLYKHQPYENWWSWRMSWMTFSVLIHLPFSCSYHVLLAKRLLEDAVDNTVPCSLISPKNNQARRLDQSFIHFTCLVTGVALSQDEIFSTICVILNLYFISRLWAAKDAGLLERMGNIGVGVVMYGLPPLLRGDFVNVLLGASYFALGAVMMYLRVGGWGHCLLHIFSGGLCYHAMQASSLLA
;
A
#
# COMPACT_ATOMS: atom_id res chain seq x y z
N MET A 1 19.09 35.62 32.10
CA MET A 1 18.84 34.98 30.79
C MET A 1 17.80 35.81 30.08
N THR A 2 18.09 36.33 28.89
CA THR A 2 17.11 37.13 28.15
C THR A 2 15.95 36.25 27.66
N ALA A 3 14.81 36.85 27.30
CA ALA A 3 13.69 36.09 26.73
C ALA A 3 14.09 35.30 25.47
N VAL A 4 15.02 35.83 24.68
CA VAL A 4 15.57 35.16 23.48
C VAL A 4 16.42 33.96 23.87
N GLU A 5 17.33 34.13 24.84
CA GLU A 5 18.18 33.03 25.30
C GLU A 5 17.36 31.86 25.85
N SER A 6 16.31 32.16 26.64
CA SER A 6 15.41 31.12 27.16
C SER A 6 14.66 30.37 26.04
N GLN A 7 14.26 31.07 24.97
CA GLN A 7 13.63 30.42 23.81
C GLN A 7 14.64 29.58 23.01
N LEU A 8 15.88 30.01 22.85
CA LEU A 8 16.92 29.23 22.18
C LEU A 8 17.27 27.98 22.99
N GLN A 9 17.43 28.10 24.31
CA GLN A 9 17.67 26.94 25.17
C GLN A 9 16.52 25.93 25.05
N LEU A 10 15.27 26.38 25.16
CA LEU A 10 14.09 25.51 25.01
C LEU A 10 14.02 24.85 23.62
N PHE A 11 14.46 25.55 22.55
CA PHE A 11 14.55 24.94 21.22
C PHE A 11 15.52 23.76 21.24
N TRP A 12 16.74 23.99 21.73
CA TRP A 12 17.79 22.98 21.71
C TRP A 12 17.49 21.80 22.63
N ASP A 13 16.88 22.04 23.79
CA ASP A 13 16.42 20.98 24.69
C ASP A 13 15.43 20.03 23.98
N ARG A 14 14.47 20.60 23.25
CA ARG A 14 13.50 19.82 22.45
C ARG A 14 14.15 19.17 21.22
N PHE A 15 15.07 19.87 20.56
CA PHE A 15 15.77 19.35 19.39
C PHE A 15 16.65 18.15 19.76
N ARG A 16 17.30 18.17 20.93
CA ARG A 16 18.12 17.08 21.46
C ARG A 16 17.33 15.80 21.64
N VAL A 17 16.06 15.90 22.04
CA VAL A 17 15.15 14.75 22.12
C VAL A 17 14.88 14.14 20.73
N CYS A 18 14.76 14.97 19.70
CA CYS A 18 14.47 14.52 18.33
C CYS A 18 15.71 14.03 17.55
N ARG A 19 16.88 14.61 17.84
CA ARG A 19 18.15 14.42 17.12
C ARG A 19 19.33 14.37 18.10
N PRO A 20 19.41 13.37 18.99
CA PRO A 20 20.41 13.34 20.06
C PRO A 20 21.85 13.28 19.51
N SER A 21 22.04 12.72 18.32
CA SER A 21 23.34 12.53 17.65
C SER A 21 23.76 13.72 16.77
N HIS A 22 23.10 14.87 16.88
CA HIS A 22 23.48 16.07 16.14
C HIS A 22 24.79 16.65 16.66
N MET A 23 25.73 16.97 15.75
CA MET A 23 27.09 17.43 16.08
C MET A 23 27.14 18.67 16.99
N ILE A 24 26.10 19.50 16.96
CA ILE A 24 26.00 20.69 17.82
C ILE A 24 26.01 20.37 19.31
N PHE A 25 25.55 19.18 19.68
CA PHE A 25 25.48 18.76 21.08
C PHE A 25 26.85 18.35 21.60
N GLU A 26 27.66 17.68 20.78
CA GLU A 26 29.07 17.41 21.08
C GLU A 26 29.86 18.71 21.26
N ALA A 27 29.67 19.67 20.35
CA ALA A 27 30.30 20.99 20.45
C ALA A 27 29.86 21.75 21.72
N SER A 28 28.59 21.64 22.10
CA SER A 28 28.07 22.25 23.33
C SER A 28 28.65 21.61 24.58
N ASP A 29 28.73 20.28 24.61
CA ASP A 29 29.23 19.52 25.77
C ASP A 29 30.75 19.74 25.93
N ALA A 30 31.48 19.95 24.83
CA ALA A 30 32.88 20.35 24.81
C ALA A 30 33.11 21.85 25.15
N GLY A 31 32.05 22.63 25.40
CA GLY A 31 32.14 24.05 25.73
C GLY A 31 32.54 24.96 24.55
N GLN A 32 32.50 24.45 23.31
CA GLN A 32 32.84 25.20 22.11
C GLN A 32 31.72 26.16 21.68
N VAL A 33 30.46 25.79 21.96
CA VAL A 33 29.28 26.61 21.69
C VAL A 33 28.38 26.70 22.91
N VAL A 34 27.55 27.75 22.95
CA VAL A 34 26.55 27.93 24.00
C VAL A 34 25.14 27.90 23.38
N LEU A 35 24.37 26.84 23.66
CA LEU A 35 23.07 26.60 23.02
C LEU A 35 22.08 27.75 23.18
N LYS A 36 21.95 28.35 24.38
CA LYS A 36 21.10 29.53 24.59
C LYS A 36 21.50 30.77 23.75
N ARG A 37 22.65 30.75 23.07
CA ARG A 37 23.12 31.80 22.14
C ARG A 37 23.45 31.24 20.74
N THR A 38 22.97 30.04 20.44
CA THR A 38 23.14 29.40 19.13
C THR A 38 21.81 29.48 18.36
N LEU A 39 21.81 30.16 17.22
CA LEU A 39 20.64 30.37 16.36
C LEU A 39 20.43 29.16 15.43
N PRO A 40 19.29 28.45 15.53
CA PRO A 40 18.95 27.40 14.57
C PRO A 40 18.40 27.99 13.26
N PHE A 41 18.99 27.63 12.12
CA PHE A 41 18.50 28.05 10.82
C PHE A 41 18.48 26.92 9.78
N LEU A 42 17.77 27.18 8.70
CA LEU A 42 17.56 26.27 7.58
C LEU A 42 18.14 26.92 6.32
N ILE A 43 18.86 26.14 5.52
CA ILE A 43 19.19 26.50 4.15
C ILE A 43 17.98 26.14 3.29
N HIS A 44 17.66 26.99 2.33
CA HIS A 44 16.62 26.72 1.36
C HIS A 44 17.02 27.14 -0.05
N GLY A 45 16.98 26.19 -0.97
CA GLY A 45 17.17 26.44 -2.41
C GLY A 45 15.89 26.17 -3.20
N ASP A 46 15.74 26.93 -4.28
CA ASP A 46 14.66 26.77 -5.26
C ASP A 46 15.14 27.22 -6.64
N GLU A 47 14.80 26.47 -7.68
CA GLU A 47 15.04 26.85 -9.08
C GLU A 47 13.77 27.52 -9.64
N GLY A 48 13.64 28.81 -9.36
CA GLY A 48 12.55 29.64 -9.84
C GLY A 48 12.66 29.98 -11.32
N ARG A 49 11.72 30.79 -11.81
CA ARG A 49 11.73 31.34 -13.17
C ARG A 49 11.96 32.85 -13.13
N GLY A 50 13.05 33.30 -13.75
CA GLY A 50 13.36 34.70 -13.98
C GLY A 50 12.71 35.29 -15.24
N LYS A 51 13.26 36.42 -15.69
CA LYS A 51 12.82 37.12 -16.91
C LYS A 51 12.86 36.15 -18.10
N LYS A 52 11.87 36.23 -19.00
CA LYS A 52 11.68 35.32 -20.14
C LYS A 52 11.51 33.83 -19.79
N LYS A 53 11.13 33.50 -18.54
CA LYS A 53 10.94 32.13 -18.04
C LYS A 53 12.23 31.30 -17.97
N GLN A 54 13.41 31.92 -18.04
CA GLN A 54 14.69 31.24 -17.80
C GLN A 54 14.81 30.86 -16.32
N GLY A 55 15.47 29.74 -16.03
CA GLY A 55 15.68 29.29 -14.65
C GLY A 55 16.57 30.27 -13.87
N VAL A 56 16.30 30.43 -12.58
CA VAL A 56 17.17 31.15 -11.65
C VAL A 56 17.22 30.33 -10.36
N LEU A 57 18.42 29.98 -9.93
CA LEU A 57 18.65 29.42 -8.61
C LEU A 57 18.60 30.56 -7.60
N ILE A 58 17.86 30.35 -6.51
CA ILE A 58 17.89 31.23 -5.35
C ILE A 58 18.21 30.37 -4.14
N VAL A 59 19.30 30.70 -3.45
CA VAL A 59 19.66 30.11 -2.16
C VAL A 59 19.42 31.15 -1.08
N ASN A 60 18.67 30.78 -0.05
CA ASN A 60 18.40 31.61 1.10
C ASN A 60 18.58 30.84 2.41
N ALA A 61 18.76 31.57 3.50
CA ALA A 61 18.70 31.02 4.85
C ALA A 61 17.55 31.65 5.62
N HIS A 62 16.95 30.88 6.52
CA HIS A 62 15.93 31.41 7.40
C HIS A 62 15.93 30.72 8.76
N SER A 63 15.57 31.48 9.79
CA SER A 63 15.35 30.91 11.12
C SER A 63 14.27 29.82 11.06
N ILE A 64 14.37 28.81 11.91
CA ILE A 64 13.26 27.87 12.15
C ILE A 64 12.22 28.45 13.11
N LEU A 65 12.65 29.37 13.99
CA LEU A 65 11.81 30.08 14.94
C LEU A 65 11.16 31.31 14.29
N GLY A 66 9.88 31.51 14.58
CA GLY A 66 9.08 32.59 14.03
C GLY A 66 7.95 33.06 14.94
N LYS A 67 7.12 33.97 14.40
CA LYS A 67 6.01 34.60 15.13
C LYS A 67 4.73 33.75 15.15
N GLY A 68 4.74 32.55 14.57
CA GLY A 68 3.62 31.61 14.58
C GLY A 68 2.76 31.62 13.31
N VAL A 69 1.53 31.13 13.43
CA VAL A 69 0.56 31.02 12.34
C VAL A 69 -0.52 32.09 12.51
N ALA A 70 -0.85 32.83 11.45
CA ALA A 70 -1.83 33.92 11.49
C ALA A 70 -3.22 33.49 12.02
N THR A 71 -3.57 32.20 11.90
CA THR A 71 -4.87 31.63 12.30
C THR A 71 -5.08 31.51 13.81
N LYS A 72 -4.02 31.62 14.64
CA LYS A 72 -4.13 31.58 16.11
C LYS A 72 -3.72 32.93 16.71
N ARG A 73 -4.66 33.87 16.77
CA ARG A 73 -4.45 35.24 17.29
C ARG A 73 -4.27 35.36 18.81
N LYS A 74 -4.37 34.29 19.60
CA LYS A 74 -4.17 34.33 21.05
C LYS A 74 -3.37 33.12 21.51
N ARG A 75 -2.08 33.31 21.80
CA ARG A 75 -1.21 32.30 22.42
C ARG A 75 -0.61 32.86 23.70
N LYS A 76 -0.46 32.02 24.73
CA LYS A 76 0.20 32.39 25.98
C LYS A 76 1.67 32.72 25.68
N PRO A 77 2.21 33.86 26.15
CA PRO A 77 3.62 34.19 25.99
C PRO A 77 4.51 33.14 26.68
N GLY A 78 5.61 32.74 26.04
CA GLY A 78 6.76 32.11 26.71
C GLY A 78 6.92 30.58 26.60
N THR A 79 5.90 29.80 26.21
CA THR A 79 6.00 28.31 26.22
C THR A 79 5.91 27.64 24.84
N GLU A 80 5.33 28.32 23.85
CA GLU A 80 5.13 27.80 22.49
C GLU A 80 6.03 28.50 21.47
N GLN A 81 6.83 27.71 20.74
CA GLN A 81 7.67 28.19 19.65
C GLN A 81 6.89 28.17 18.33
N GLY A 82 6.84 29.32 17.66
CA GLY A 82 6.10 29.53 16.42
C GLY A 82 6.93 29.27 15.16
N MET A 83 6.24 29.00 14.05
CA MET A 83 6.82 28.95 12.69
C MET A 83 6.82 30.34 12.02
N ASN A 84 7.50 30.46 10.88
CA ASN A 84 7.59 31.70 10.08
C ASN A 84 6.41 31.90 9.10
N TYR A 85 5.18 31.84 9.60
CA TYR A 85 3.96 32.09 8.79
C TYR A 85 3.30 33.44 9.05
N SER A 86 3.75 34.18 10.06
CA SER A 86 3.27 35.53 10.38
C SER A 86 4.44 36.51 10.50
N GLY A 87 4.18 37.79 10.20
CA GLY A 87 5.20 38.83 10.15
C GLY A 87 5.82 39.01 8.77
N SER A 88 6.79 39.91 8.69
CA SER A 88 7.50 40.22 7.45
C SER A 88 8.51 39.12 7.10
N THR A 89 8.51 38.66 5.85
CA THR A 89 9.50 37.72 5.32
C THR A 89 10.91 38.31 5.33
N PHE A 90 11.04 39.64 5.21
CA PHE A 90 12.33 40.35 5.32
C PHE A 90 13.02 40.17 6.69
N CYS A 91 12.26 39.85 7.74
CA CYS A 91 12.82 39.63 9.08
C CYS A 91 13.17 38.16 9.34
N THR A 92 12.82 37.25 8.43
CA THR A 92 12.91 35.81 8.67
C THR A 92 13.67 35.07 7.59
N ARG A 93 13.75 35.59 6.36
CA ARG A 93 14.40 34.98 5.19
C ARG A 93 15.46 35.91 4.62
N PHE A 94 16.68 35.40 4.48
CA PHE A 94 17.85 36.13 4.00
C PHE A 94 18.34 35.47 2.71
N VAL A 95 18.35 36.23 1.60
CA VAL A 95 18.89 35.74 0.33
C VAL A 95 20.41 35.72 0.43
N LEU A 96 21.01 34.57 0.13
CA LEU A 96 22.45 34.36 0.23
C LEU A 96 23.11 34.27 -1.14
N GLY A 97 22.40 33.73 -2.14
CA GLY A 97 22.91 33.60 -3.49
C GLY A 97 21.79 33.58 -4.53
N VAL A 98 22.08 34.14 -5.70
CA VAL A 98 21.21 34.09 -6.88
C VAL A 98 22.09 33.78 -8.09
N LEU A 99 21.75 32.72 -8.82
CA LEU A 99 22.52 32.27 -9.97
C LEU A 99 21.60 32.03 -11.17
N PRO A 100 21.79 32.72 -12.31
CA PRO A 100 21.05 32.43 -13.54
C PRO A 100 21.35 31.03 -14.05
N LYS A 101 20.35 30.31 -14.57
CA LYS A 101 20.54 28.96 -15.12
C LYS A 101 21.61 28.90 -16.20
N SER A 102 21.71 29.93 -17.04
CA SER A 102 22.71 30.02 -18.10
C SER A 102 24.16 30.00 -17.60
N TRP A 103 24.41 30.19 -16.31
CA TRP A 103 25.77 30.12 -15.74
C TRP A 103 26.13 28.72 -15.26
N TYR A 104 25.16 27.81 -15.17
CA TYR A 104 25.39 26.44 -14.69
C TYR A 104 24.67 25.35 -15.49
N GLU A 105 24.15 25.67 -16.67
CA GLU A 105 23.43 24.70 -17.50
C GLU A 105 24.39 23.75 -18.23
N GLU A 106 25.55 24.25 -18.65
CA GLU A 106 26.57 23.48 -19.38
C GLU A 106 27.67 22.92 -18.45
N ASN A 107 27.99 23.64 -17.38
CA ASN A 107 29.01 23.28 -16.40
C ASN A 107 28.57 23.74 -15.00
N ASP A 108 28.69 22.86 -14.01
CA ASP A 108 28.22 23.12 -12.65
C ASP A 108 29.24 23.88 -11.76
N ASP A 109 30.41 24.27 -12.27
CA ASP A 109 31.44 24.97 -11.49
C ASP A 109 30.92 26.21 -10.73
N ALA A 110 30.13 27.06 -11.40
CA ALA A 110 29.55 28.24 -10.76
C ALA A 110 28.51 27.89 -9.68
N TYR A 111 27.80 26.76 -9.88
CA TYR A 111 26.83 26.25 -8.91
C TYR A 111 27.53 25.74 -7.66
N PHE A 112 28.52 24.85 -7.83
CA PHE A 112 29.24 24.25 -6.71
C PHE A 112 30.17 25.26 -6.03
N GLY A 113 30.79 26.19 -6.75
CA GLY A 113 31.56 27.28 -6.16
C GLY A 113 30.71 28.19 -5.25
N LEU A 114 29.43 28.41 -5.58
CA LEU A 114 28.50 29.10 -4.68
C LEU A 114 28.19 28.26 -3.44
N VAL A 115 27.92 26.97 -3.60
CA VAL A 115 27.57 26.06 -2.49
C VAL A 115 28.74 25.92 -1.51
N ASP A 116 29.95 25.69 -2.03
CA ASP A 116 31.19 25.55 -1.27
C ASP A 116 31.46 26.79 -0.42
N ARG A 117 31.39 27.97 -1.04
CA ARG A 117 31.57 29.25 -0.31
C ARG A 117 30.54 29.45 0.79
N LEU A 118 29.28 29.07 0.55
CA LEU A 118 28.24 29.12 1.58
C LEU A 118 28.51 28.11 2.71
N ALA A 119 29.00 26.92 2.37
CA ALA A 119 29.35 25.88 3.34
C ALA A 119 30.44 26.37 4.32
N ASP A 120 31.47 27.03 3.81
CA ASP A 120 32.54 27.66 4.59
C ASP A 120 32.01 28.74 5.55
N ASP A 121 31.16 29.64 5.03
CA ASP A 121 30.57 30.71 5.84
C ASP A 121 29.69 30.11 6.96
N PHE A 122 28.92 29.06 6.67
CA PHE A 122 28.12 28.36 7.69
C PHE A 122 28.97 27.63 8.73
N SER A 123 30.07 27.00 8.32
CA SER A 123 31.03 26.39 9.25
C SER A 123 31.62 27.42 10.19
N THR A 124 31.99 28.59 9.66
CA THR A 124 32.51 29.72 10.45
C THR A 124 31.47 30.20 11.46
N LEU A 125 30.20 30.34 11.05
CA LEU A 125 29.11 30.73 11.95
C LEU A 125 28.83 29.68 13.05
N ALA A 126 29.00 28.39 12.74
CA ALA A 126 28.74 27.31 13.67
C ALA A 126 29.87 27.11 14.69
N THR A 127 31.12 27.31 14.29
CA THR A 127 32.31 27.04 15.11
C THR A 127 32.87 28.29 15.79
N THR A 128 32.98 29.39 15.04
CA THR A 128 33.54 30.65 15.54
C THR A 128 32.45 31.55 16.08
N GLY A 129 31.32 31.67 15.36
CA GLY A 129 30.25 32.59 15.71
C GLY A 129 30.62 34.07 15.49
N ILE A 130 29.69 34.96 15.86
CA ILE A 130 29.79 36.40 15.72
C ILE A 130 29.69 37.05 17.11
N THR A 131 30.58 38.00 17.40
CA THR A 131 30.49 38.81 18.62
C THR A 131 29.56 40.00 18.38
N GLY A 132 28.51 40.11 19.19
CA GLY A 132 27.56 41.22 19.17
C GLY A 132 28.11 42.49 19.83
N PRO A 133 27.42 43.63 19.70
CA PRO A 133 27.82 44.90 20.32
C PRO A 133 27.91 44.87 21.85
N ASP A 134 27.22 43.93 22.50
CA ASP A 134 27.24 43.67 23.94
C ASP A 134 28.43 42.77 24.38
N ASN A 135 29.39 42.56 23.47
CA ASN A 135 30.53 41.67 23.62
C ASN A 135 30.15 40.20 23.90
N GLN A 136 28.90 39.81 23.64
CA GLN A 136 28.45 38.43 23.74
C GLN A 136 28.65 37.74 22.41
N ARG A 137 29.12 36.49 22.45
CA ARG A 137 29.28 35.66 21.26
C ARG A 137 28.00 34.88 20.97
N PHE A 138 27.58 34.91 19.71
CA PHE A 138 26.45 34.16 19.17
C PHE A 138 26.91 33.24 18.06
N TRP A 139 26.34 32.04 17.99
CA TRP A 139 26.62 31.09 16.92
C TRP A 139 25.38 30.91 16.05
N ALA A 140 25.55 30.37 14.86
CA ALA A 140 24.42 29.91 14.06
C ALA A 140 24.69 28.49 13.57
N ALA A 141 23.73 27.60 13.78
CA ALA A 141 23.82 26.20 13.41
C ALA A 141 22.79 25.89 12.33
N THR A 142 23.28 25.46 11.17
CA THR A 142 22.44 24.88 10.12
C THR A 142 21.84 23.58 10.63
N LEU A 143 20.53 23.40 10.50
CA LEU A 143 19.86 22.15 10.86
C LEU A 143 19.61 21.26 9.66
N TYR A 144 19.10 21.85 8.57
CA TYR A 144 18.72 21.16 7.36
C TYR A 144 18.89 22.08 6.15
N CYS A 145 19.24 21.48 5.02
CA CYS A 145 19.06 22.02 3.69
C CYS A 145 17.74 21.50 3.12
N LYS A 146 16.80 22.40 2.83
CA LYS A 146 15.50 22.05 2.25
C LYS A 146 15.29 22.71 0.90
N GLY A 147 14.33 22.23 0.14
CA GLY A 147 14.00 22.78 -1.16
C GLY A 147 13.11 21.84 -1.94
N ASP A 148 12.90 22.17 -3.21
CA ASP A 148 12.38 21.18 -4.13
C ASP A 148 13.41 20.06 -4.34
N TRP A 149 12.92 18.87 -4.64
CA TRP A 149 13.78 17.69 -4.72
C TRP A 149 14.85 17.79 -5.82
N PRO A 150 14.61 18.40 -7.00
CA PRO A 150 15.67 18.68 -7.97
C PRO A 150 16.83 19.52 -7.42
N PHE A 151 16.57 20.55 -6.62
CA PHE A 151 17.63 21.30 -5.95
C PHE A 151 18.41 20.40 -4.97
N LEU A 152 17.70 19.63 -4.14
CA LEU A 152 18.32 18.73 -3.16
C LEU A 152 19.18 17.65 -3.81
N LEU A 153 18.74 17.12 -4.95
CA LEU A 153 19.48 16.16 -5.75
C LEU A 153 20.85 16.68 -6.14
N LYS A 154 20.89 17.91 -6.65
CA LYS A 154 22.11 18.52 -7.15
C LYS A 154 23.06 18.91 -6.01
N VAL A 155 22.56 19.63 -5.01
CA VAL A 155 23.39 20.10 -3.88
C VAL A 155 23.87 18.95 -2.98
N GLY A 156 23.12 17.85 -2.91
CA GLY A 156 23.48 16.68 -2.13
C GLY A 156 24.20 15.58 -2.91
N HIS A 157 24.56 15.82 -4.18
CA HIS A 157 25.09 14.79 -5.09
C HIS A 157 24.32 13.47 -5.04
N LEU A 158 22.99 13.55 -4.86
CA LEU A 158 22.15 12.39 -4.56
C LEU A 158 21.92 11.57 -5.84
N TRP A 159 22.17 10.26 -5.78
CA TRP A 159 21.92 9.37 -6.93
C TRP A 159 20.53 8.73 -6.89
N ARG A 160 19.84 8.76 -5.75
CA ARG A 160 18.47 8.25 -5.58
C ARG A 160 17.43 9.36 -5.55
N SER A 161 16.41 9.25 -6.39
CA SER A 161 15.25 10.15 -6.38
C SER A 161 14.08 9.64 -7.20
N PHE A 162 12.93 10.31 -7.05
CA PHE A 162 11.74 10.06 -7.84
C PHE A 162 11.95 10.11 -9.36
N HIS A 163 13.05 10.69 -9.87
CA HIS A 163 13.39 10.63 -11.30
C HIS A 163 13.76 9.22 -11.78
N ASN A 164 14.21 8.35 -10.87
CA ASN A 164 14.58 6.96 -11.14
C ASN A 164 13.36 6.03 -11.19
N ALA A 165 12.16 6.52 -10.86
CA ALA A 165 10.94 5.74 -10.92
C ALA A 165 10.64 5.32 -12.38
N PRO A 166 10.36 4.03 -12.65
CA PRO A 166 9.96 3.55 -13.96
C PRO A 166 8.75 4.33 -14.50
N LYS A 167 8.91 4.94 -15.67
CA LYS A 167 7.85 5.77 -16.29
C LYS A 167 6.82 4.97 -17.09
N LYS A 168 7.10 3.69 -17.36
CA LYS A 168 6.27 2.80 -18.18
C LYS A 168 6.26 1.40 -17.57
N GLU A 169 5.11 0.73 -17.62
CA GLU A 169 4.96 -0.68 -17.22
C GLU A 169 5.94 -1.60 -17.96
N SER A 170 6.27 -1.29 -19.21
CA SER A 170 7.20 -2.06 -20.04
C SER A 170 8.69 -1.75 -19.81
N SER A 171 9.02 -0.88 -18.85
CA SER A 171 10.41 -0.53 -18.56
C SER A 171 11.19 -1.75 -18.08
N ARG A 172 12.27 -2.10 -18.80
CA ARG A 172 13.19 -3.18 -18.41
C ARG A 172 14.37 -2.69 -17.57
N THR A 173 14.61 -1.39 -17.54
CA THR A 173 15.66 -0.78 -16.72
C THR A 173 15.28 -0.95 -15.24
N PRO A 174 16.11 -1.62 -14.43
CA PRO A 174 15.87 -1.73 -13.00
C PRO A 174 15.76 -0.34 -12.37
N CYS A 175 14.84 -0.19 -11.42
CA CYS A 175 14.80 1.03 -10.62
C CYS A 175 16.04 1.04 -9.71
N THR A 176 16.72 2.18 -9.66
CA THR A 176 17.94 2.39 -8.88
C THR A 176 17.65 3.15 -7.59
N GLY A 177 16.43 3.04 -7.06
CA GLY A 177 16.01 3.75 -5.86
C GLY A 177 15.40 5.13 -6.11
N VAL A 178 14.22 5.36 -5.50
CA VAL A 178 13.39 6.56 -5.67
C VAL A 178 13.47 7.55 -4.50
N CYS A 179 14.20 7.22 -3.43
CA CYS A 179 14.31 8.02 -2.23
C CYS A 179 15.77 8.12 -1.77
N HIS A 180 16.23 9.30 -1.36
CA HIS A 180 17.57 9.44 -0.77
C HIS A 180 17.61 9.06 0.71
N LEU A 181 16.45 8.97 1.37
CA LEU A 181 16.36 8.62 2.80
C LEU A 181 16.31 7.11 3.04
N CYS A 182 15.97 6.28 2.04
CA CYS A 182 15.86 4.83 2.17
C CYS A 182 16.16 4.13 0.85
N ASP A 183 16.12 2.80 0.86
CA ASP A 183 16.35 1.96 -0.33
C ASP A 183 15.08 1.72 -1.17
N ALA A 184 14.00 2.47 -0.94
CA ALA A 184 12.76 2.33 -1.73
C ALA A 184 13.05 2.36 -3.24
N GLY A 185 12.67 1.30 -3.96
CA GLY A 185 12.86 1.14 -5.40
C GLY A 185 14.22 0.62 -5.84
N VAL A 186 15.10 0.25 -4.92
CA VAL A 186 16.25 -0.63 -5.20
C VAL A 186 15.70 -2.07 -5.40
N PRO A 187 16.39 -2.97 -6.12
CA PRO A 187 15.99 -4.39 -6.19
C PRO A 187 15.67 -4.95 -4.80
N ASP A 188 14.57 -5.71 -4.72
CA ASP A 188 14.05 -6.33 -3.50
C ASP A 188 13.55 -5.37 -2.40
N VAL A 189 13.43 -4.06 -2.67
CA VAL A 189 12.82 -3.10 -1.73
C VAL A 189 11.74 -2.30 -2.46
N PRO A 190 10.48 -2.76 -2.49
CA PRO A 190 9.42 -2.11 -3.26
C PRO A 190 9.11 -0.71 -2.71
N TYR A 191 8.92 0.25 -3.61
CA TYR A 191 8.49 1.61 -3.25
C TYR A 191 6.98 1.79 -3.34
N GLU A 192 6.28 0.79 -3.90
CA GLU A 192 4.84 0.77 -4.06
C GLU A 192 4.11 0.35 -2.78
N ASP A 193 4.81 -0.22 -1.79
CA ASP A 193 4.20 -0.43 -0.47
C ASP A 193 4.13 0.93 0.27
N LEU A 194 2.94 1.54 0.25
CA LEU A 194 2.70 2.85 0.86
C LEU A 194 2.35 2.75 2.35
N THR A 195 2.45 1.57 2.96
CA THR A 195 2.19 1.37 4.39
C THR A 195 3.40 1.73 5.25
N MET A 196 3.15 2.03 6.52
CA MET A 196 4.21 2.29 7.51
C MET A 196 4.98 1.02 7.91
N ASN A 197 4.62 -0.14 7.35
CA ASN A 197 5.32 -1.42 7.54
C ASN A 197 6.07 -1.86 6.26
N GLY A 198 6.12 -1.02 5.23
CA GLY A 198 6.84 -1.32 4.00
C GLY A 198 8.33 -1.54 4.24
N GLU A 199 8.96 -2.40 3.45
CA GLU A 199 10.36 -2.80 3.63
C GLU A 199 11.33 -1.61 3.63
N TRP A 200 11.02 -0.58 2.84
CA TRP A 200 11.81 0.65 2.78
C TRP A 200 11.90 1.41 4.11
N VAL A 201 11.01 1.16 5.07
CA VAL A 201 11.08 1.80 6.40
C VAL A 201 12.32 1.31 7.16
N PHE A 202 12.65 0.03 7.02
CA PHE A 202 13.78 -0.61 7.71
C PHE A 202 15.13 -0.33 7.04
N THR A 203 15.12 0.27 5.86
CA THR A 203 16.33 0.66 5.11
C THR A 203 16.67 2.15 5.26
N GLN A 204 16.01 2.85 6.19
CA GLN A 204 16.32 4.25 6.45
C GLN A 204 17.72 4.40 7.04
N GLY A 205 18.58 5.18 6.37
CA GLY A 205 19.94 5.46 6.83
C GLY A 205 20.92 4.29 6.74
N THR A 206 20.55 3.17 6.12
CA THR A 206 21.42 1.99 5.98
C THR A 206 22.47 2.13 4.87
N THR A 207 22.20 2.98 3.87
CA THR A 207 23.02 3.14 2.67
C THR A 207 23.28 4.60 2.35
N VAL A 208 24.43 4.85 1.73
CA VAL A 208 24.86 6.20 1.34
C VAL A 208 24.15 6.64 0.04
N PRO A 209 23.38 7.74 0.03
CA PRO A 209 22.57 8.14 -1.12
C PRO A 209 23.26 9.10 -2.09
N TRP A 210 24.55 9.40 -1.92
CA TRP A 210 25.30 10.34 -2.75
C TRP A 210 26.48 9.68 -3.48
N THR A 211 26.80 10.19 -4.68
CA THR A 211 27.97 9.73 -5.44
C THR A 211 29.27 10.31 -4.92
N GLN A 212 29.20 11.51 -4.36
CA GLN A 212 30.29 12.25 -3.74
C GLN A 212 29.82 12.81 -2.41
N TYR A 213 30.71 12.85 -1.41
CA TYR A 213 30.36 13.42 -0.11
C TYR A 213 30.01 14.91 -0.27
N PRO A 214 28.81 15.38 0.12
CA PRO A 214 28.38 16.75 -0.17
C PRO A 214 29.10 17.82 0.64
N ASP A 215 29.45 18.94 0.00
CA ASP A 215 30.18 20.06 0.63
C ASP A 215 29.44 20.61 1.86
N LEU A 216 28.11 20.73 1.77
CA LEU A 216 27.30 21.17 2.91
C LEU A 216 27.42 20.21 4.11
N LEU A 217 27.52 18.90 3.89
CA LEU A 217 27.71 17.92 4.96
C LEU A 217 29.15 17.92 5.50
N ALA A 218 30.13 18.33 4.68
CA ALA A 218 31.52 18.43 5.12
C ALA A 218 31.70 19.59 6.11
N SER A 219 31.01 20.70 5.87
CA SER A 219 31.21 21.95 6.61
C SER A 219 30.13 22.27 7.64
N CYS A 220 28.87 21.83 7.44
CA CYS A 220 27.77 22.13 8.37
C CYS A 220 27.57 21.04 9.44
N PRO A 221 27.21 21.43 10.68
CA PRO A 221 26.80 20.46 11.70
C PRO A 221 25.53 19.73 11.25
N HIS A 222 25.50 18.41 11.42
CA HIS A 222 24.37 17.56 11.05
C HIS A 222 24.24 16.36 12.02
N ASP A 223 23.23 15.53 11.81
CA ASP A 223 23.05 14.28 12.56
C ASP A 223 23.94 13.16 11.99
N ARG A 224 24.94 12.72 12.76
CA ARG A 224 25.88 11.68 12.32
C ARG A 224 25.24 10.30 12.15
N SER A 225 24.16 10.03 12.88
CA SER A 225 23.48 8.73 12.81
C SER A 225 22.68 8.56 11.51
N PHE A 226 22.26 9.68 10.90
CA PHE A 226 21.54 9.65 9.63
C PHE A 226 21.76 10.94 8.82
N PRO A 227 22.96 11.14 8.24
CA PRO A 227 23.34 12.42 7.62
C PRO A 227 22.46 12.82 6.43
N ALA A 228 21.90 11.86 5.71
CA ALA A 228 21.00 12.12 4.58
C ALA A 228 19.76 12.92 4.95
N THR A 229 19.34 12.89 6.23
CA THR A 229 18.21 13.71 6.72
C THR A 229 18.49 15.20 6.68
N PHE A 230 19.76 15.61 6.58
CA PHE A 230 20.15 17.00 6.35
C PHE A 230 19.49 17.58 5.10
N PHE A 231 19.35 16.78 4.03
CA PHE A 231 18.64 17.16 2.81
C PHE A 231 17.14 16.87 2.98
N ALA A 232 16.41 17.80 3.59
CA ALA A 232 15.02 17.62 3.98
C ALA A 232 14.06 17.94 2.80
N PRO A 233 13.37 16.92 2.22
CA PRO A 233 12.41 17.17 1.15
C PRO A 233 11.22 17.98 1.64
N ASP A 234 10.68 18.86 0.80
CA ASP A 234 9.49 19.65 1.12
C ASP A 234 8.20 18.86 0.82
N PRO A 235 7.46 18.40 1.86
CA PRO A 235 6.24 17.63 1.65
C PRO A 235 5.11 18.48 1.02
N TRP A 236 5.15 19.82 1.14
CA TRP A 236 4.20 20.69 0.47
C TRP A 236 4.45 20.78 -1.03
N HIS A 237 5.71 20.80 -1.48
CA HIS A 237 6.00 20.73 -2.92
C HIS A 237 5.60 19.37 -3.50
N ASN A 238 5.98 18.28 -2.82
CA ASN A 238 5.60 16.91 -3.20
C ASN A 238 4.09 16.73 -3.28
N TRP A 239 3.33 17.35 -2.39
CA TRP A 239 1.87 17.34 -2.43
C TRP A 239 1.31 18.25 -3.53
N HIS A 240 1.62 19.55 -3.47
CA HIS A 240 0.95 20.54 -4.29
C HIS A 240 1.21 20.33 -5.78
N LEU A 241 2.44 19.95 -6.16
CA LEU A 241 2.83 19.76 -7.56
C LEU A 241 3.05 18.29 -7.92
N GLY A 242 3.04 17.38 -6.95
CA GLY A 242 3.01 15.94 -7.19
C GLY A 242 1.62 15.36 -6.93
N GLU A 243 1.47 14.67 -5.81
CA GLU A 243 0.35 13.76 -5.57
C GLU A 243 -1.02 14.43 -5.48
N GLY A 244 -1.09 15.63 -4.89
CA GLY A 244 -2.33 16.40 -4.81
C GLY A 244 -2.80 16.88 -6.18
N ARG A 245 -1.86 17.19 -7.09
CA ARG A 245 -2.18 17.55 -8.47
C ARG A 245 -2.71 16.35 -9.25
N ALA A 246 -2.12 15.18 -9.05
CA ALA A 246 -2.63 13.92 -9.61
C ALA A 246 -4.03 13.59 -9.08
N LEU A 247 -4.23 13.64 -7.75
CA LEU A 247 -5.54 13.42 -7.13
C LEU A 247 -6.63 14.33 -7.71
N VAL A 248 -6.37 15.64 -7.80
CA VAL A 248 -7.33 16.60 -8.35
C VAL A 248 -7.67 16.27 -9.80
N ALA A 249 -6.67 16.01 -10.65
CA ALA A 249 -6.91 15.68 -12.06
C ALA A 249 -7.69 14.36 -12.21
N ASN A 250 -7.37 13.35 -11.38
CA ASN A 250 -8.08 12.08 -11.32
C ASN A 250 -9.55 12.26 -10.89
N CYS A 251 -9.80 13.07 -9.86
CA CYS A 251 -11.16 13.41 -9.44
C CYS A 251 -11.92 14.16 -10.53
N MET A 252 -11.28 15.13 -11.22
CA MET A 252 -11.88 15.85 -12.35
C MET A 252 -12.32 14.89 -13.46
N LYS A 253 -11.52 13.87 -13.77
CA LYS A 253 -11.88 12.83 -14.74
C LYS A 253 -13.11 12.02 -14.31
N LEU A 254 -13.26 11.76 -13.01
CA LEU A 254 -14.39 11.03 -12.45
C LEU A 254 -15.69 11.86 -12.42
N ILE A 255 -15.61 13.15 -12.09
CA ILE A 255 -16.80 14.01 -11.93
C ILE A 255 -17.25 14.66 -13.24
N CYS A 256 -16.36 14.85 -14.21
CA CYS A 256 -16.71 15.50 -15.49
C CYS A 256 -17.88 14.81 -16.23
N PRO A 257 -18.00 13.48 -16.28
CA PRO A 257 -19.19 12.82 -16.83
C PRO A 257 -20.51 13.24 -16.18
N LEU A 258 -20.49 13.62 -14.89
CA LEU A 258 -21.65 14.03 -14.09
C LEU A 258 -21.95 15.53 -14.19
N ALA A 259 -21.08 16.32 -14.84
CA ALA A 259 -21.26 17.75 -14.99
C ALA A 259 -22.26 18.08 -16.11
N ASP A 260 -22.92 19.24 -15.96
CA ASP A 260 -23.86 19.74 -16.96
C ASP A 260 -23.13 20.18 -18.24
N GLY A 261 -23.67 19.78 -19.38
CA GLY A 261 -23.12 20.16 -20.70
C GLY A 261 -23.16 19.02 -21.71
N SER A 262 -23.28 19.38 -22.98
CA SER A 262 -23.35 18.43 -24.10
C SER A 262 -21.97 17.93 -24.54
N ASN A 263 -20.91 18.71 -24.29
CA ASN A 263 -19.54 18.40 -24.67
C ASN A 263 -18.55 18.65 -23.52
N MET A 264 -17.29 18.24 -23.71
CA MET A 264 -16.25 18.32 -22.67
C MET A 264 -16.00 19.74 -22.17
N ASP A 265 -15.96 20.73 -23.07
CA ASP A 265 -15.67 22.11 -22.69
C ASP A 265 -16.81 22.70 -21.86
N GLN A 266 -18.07 22.50 -22.28
CA GLN A 266 -19.25 22.92 -21.52
C GLN A 266 -19.29 22.28 -20.12
N LYS A 267 -18.93 21.00 -20.01
CA LYS A 267 -18.85 20.29 -18.73
C LYS A 267 -17.79 20.86 -17.81
N VAL A 268 -16.62 21.17 -18.36
CA VAL A 268 -15.51 21.78 -17.60
C VAL A 268 -15.85 23.21 -17.19
N ASP A 269 -16.55 23.97 -18.03
CA ASP A 269 -17.03 25.32 -17.71
C ASP A 269 -18.08 25.30 -16.59
N SER A 270 -19.03 24.36 -16.63
CA SER A 270 -20.02 24.17 -15.54
C SER A 270 -19.31 23.90 -14.20
N LEU A 271 -18.31 23.01 -14.17
CA LEU A 271 -17.50 22.75 -12.98
C LEU A 271 -16.71 23.99 -12.51
N PHE A 272 -16.29 24.85 -13.43
CA PHE A 272 -15.61 26.10 -13.08
C PHE A 272 -16.55 27.11 -12.42
N GLU A 273 -17.81 27.21 -12.88
CA GLU A 273 -18.82 28.05 -12.24
C GLU A 273 -19.11 27.59 -10.81
N ASP A 274 -19.24 26.27 -10.58
CA ASP A 274 -19.39 25.69 -9.24
C ASP A 274 -18.17 26.00 -8.35
N TYR A 275 -16.95 25.85 -8.87
CA TYR A 275 -15.72 26.23 -8.15
C TYR A 275 -15.70 27.73 -7.78
N LYS A 276 -16.10 28.62 -8.69
CA LYS A 276 -16.20 30.06 -8.40
C LYS A 276 -17.24 30.35 -7.31
N ALA A 277 -18.41 29.71 -7.39
CA ALA A 277 -19.46 29.84 -6.38
C ALA A 277 -18.97 29.38 -5.00
N TYR A 278 -18.30 28.21 -4.94
CA TYR A 278 -17.66 27.70 -3.74
C TYR A 278 -16.64 28.70 -3.16
N CYS A 279 -15.76 29.26 -4.00
CA CYS A 279 -14.76 30.23 -3.58
C CYS A 279 -15.41 31.50 -2.99
N LYS A 280 -16.45 32.02 -3.65
CA LYS A 280 -17.21 33.18 -3.18
C LYS A 280 -17.87 32.91 -1.82
N GLN A 281 -18.56 31.78 -1.68
CA GLN A 281 -19.24 31.39 -0.44
C GLN A 281 -18.26 31.23 0.73
N ASN A 282 -17.07 30.68 0.46
CA ASN A 282 -16.07 30.38 1.49
C ASN A 282 -15.01 31.49 1.66
N ARG A 283 -15.21 32.65 1.02
CA ARG A 283 -14.28 33.80 1.04
C ARG A 283 -12.84 33.41 0.67
N ARG A 284 -12.70 32.63 -0.41
CA ARG A 284 -11.42 32.16 -0.96
C ARG A 284 -11.10 32.85 -2.28
N GLN A 285 -9.80 32.95 -2.58
CA GLN A 285 -9.32 33.46 -3.86
C GLN A 285 -9.57 32.44 -4.97
N VAL A 286 -10.07 32.92 -6.11
CA VAL A 286 -10.14 32.15 -7.35
C VAL A 286 -8.78 32.22 -8.05
N TYR A 287 -8.05 31.10 -8.09
CA TYR A 287 -6.67 31.05 -8.63
C TYR A 287 -6.55 30.89 -10.15
N ALA A 288 -7.65 30.60 -10.85
CA ALA A 288 -7.70 30.42 -12.30
C ALA A 288 -8.80 31.28 -12.91
N SER A 289 -8.56 31.81 -14.12
CA SER A 289 -9.58 32.58 -14.85
C SER A 289 -10.62 31.68 -15.53
N ARG A 290 -10.24 30.44 -15.86
CA ARG A 290 -11.11 29.38 -16.39
C ARG A 290 -10.50 28.01 -16.13
N PHE A 291 -11.32 26.97 -16.15
CA PHE A 291 -10.85 25.61 -16.34
C PHE A 291 -10.71 25.28 -17.83
N SER A 292 -9.95 24.24 -18.15
CA SER A 292 -9.88 23.69 -19.51
C SER A 292 -9.58 22.20 -19.46
N ALA A 293 -9.97 21.46 -20.50
CA ALA A 293 -9.65 20.04 -20.59
C ALA A 293 -8.13 19.77 -20.54
N ASN A 294 -7.32 20.67 -21.11
CA ASN A 294 -5.85 20.60 -21.08
C ASN A 294 -5.26 20.88 -19.69
N MET A 295 -5.91 21.70 -18.87
CA MET A 295 -5.45 21.97 -17.49
C MET A 295 -5.43 20.70 -16.64
N PHE A 296 -6.44 19.86 -16.83
CA PHE A 296 -6.63 18.60 -16.12
C PHE A 296 -6.27 17.37 -16.95
N ASN A 297 -5.75 17.55 -18.17
CA ASN A 297 -5.42 16.49 -19.12
C ASN A 297 -6.54 15.46 -19.35
N LEU A 298 -7.79 15.90 -19.49
CA LEU A 298 -8.98 15.03 -19.53
C LEU A 298 -9.13 14.20 -20.83
N ILE A 299 -8.21 14.37 -21.79
CA ILE A 299 -8.25 13.70 -23.10
C ILE A 299 -7.72 12.27 -22.96
N GLY A 300 -8.41 11.29 -23.55
CA GLY A 300 -8.03 9.87 -23.52
C GLY A 300 -8.69 9.03 -22.43
N ASN A 301 -8.28 7.76 -22.33
CA ASN A 301 -8.83 6.78 -21.38
C ASN A 301 -7.91 6.53 -20.17
N GLU A 302 -6.79 7.23 -20.08
CA GLU A 302 -5.85 7.12 -18.97
C GLU A 302 -6.19 8.17 -17.90
N PHE A 303 -5.77 7.90 -16.67
CA PHE A 303 -5.95 8.84 -15.57
C PHE A 303 -4.89 9.95 -15.68
N PRO A 304 -5.31 11.22 -15.59
CA PRO A 304 -4.44 12.34 -15.94
C PRO A 304 -3.52 12.77 -14.79
N SER A 305 -2.38 13.35 -15.17
CA SER A 305 -1.58 14.20 -14.28
C SER A 305 -1.84 15.66 -14.67
N GLY A 306 -2.38 16.48 -13.77
CA GLY A 306 -2.68 17.89 -14.06
C GLY A 306 -1.46 18.72 -14.50
N SER A 307 -1.69 19.85 -15.19
CA SER A 307 -0.61 20.63 -15.84
C SER A 307 -0.36 22.03 -15.24
N TRP A 308 -1.07 22.42 -14.18
CA TRP A 308 -0.84 23.72 -13.53
C TRP A 308 0.44 23.74 -12.69
N THR A 309 0.99 24.94 -12.52
CA THR A 309 2.29 25.19 -11.87
C THR A 309 2.19 25.89 -10.51
N LYS A 310 1.03 26.46 -10.17
CA LYS A 310 0.83 27.17 -8.89
C LYS A 310 0.37 26.20 -7.80
N GLY A 311 1.20 25.91 -6.81
CA GLY A 311 0.87 24.94 -5.76
C GLY A 311 -0.38 25.27 -4.93
N ASN A 312 -0.61 26.55 -4.60
CA ASN A 312 -1.82 26.99 -3.88
C ASN A 312 -3.13 26.66 -4.62
N PHE A 313 -3.08 26.52 -5.94
CA PHE A 313 -4.25 26.14 -6.72
C PHE A 313 -4.70 24.72 -6.39
N THR A 314 -3.76 23.79 -6.20
CA THR A 314 -4.05 22.41 -5.75
C THR A 314 -4.81 22.43 -4.42
N THR A 315 -4.35 23.20 -3.44
CA THR A 315 -5.04 23.31 -2.14
C THR A 315 -6.44 23.89 -2.26
N SER A 316 -6.66 24.85 -3.16
CA SER A 316 -8.00 25.40 -3.42
C SER A 316 -8.92 24.35 -4.05
N LEU A 317 -8.42 23.62 -5.04
CA LEU A 317 -9.17 22.58 -5.76
C LEU A 317 -9.49 21.39 -4.87
N VAL A 318 -8.56 20.92 -4.03
CA VAL A 318 -8.81 19.83 -3.07
C VAL A 318 -9.93 20.20 -2.11
N LYS A 319 -9.96 21.44 -1.59
CA LYS A 319 -11.03 21.90 -0.69
C LYS A 319 -12.38 22.00 -1.38
N TRP A 320 -12.39 22.44 -2.63
CA TRP A 320 -13.61 22.47 -3.45
C TRP A 320 -14.10 21.05 -3.77
N LEU A 321 -13.22 20.16 -4.23
CA LEU A 321 -13.56 18.77 -4.52
C LEU A 321 -14.06 18.03 -3.29
N ASP A 322 -13.46 18.28 -2.12
CA ASP A 322 -13.92 17.73 -0.84
C ASP A 322 -15.38 18.11 -0.58
N HIS A 323 -15.73 19.39 -0.79
CA HIS A 323 -17.10 19.88 -0.68
C HIS A 323 -18.03 19.30 -1.77
N TRP A 324 -17.59 19.30 -3.03
CA TRP A 324 -18.39 18.84 -4.16
C TRP A 324 -18.72 17.35 -4.07
N LEU A 325 -17.72 16.52 -3.76
CA LEU A 325 -17.87 15.08 -3.63
C LEU A 325 -18.69 14.71 -2.40
N ASN A 326 -18.44 15.33 -1.25
CA ASN A 326 -19.17 14.97 -0.03
C ASN A 326 -20.62 15.46 -0.02
N SER A 327 -20.94 16.59 -0.68
CA SER A 327 -22.34 17.04 -0.83
C SER A 327 -23.19 16.09 -1.68
N ARG A 328 -22.56 15.27 -2.52
CA ARG A 328 -23.21 14.29 -3.42
C ARG A 328 -22.93 12.84 -3.01
N ARG A 329 -22.30 12.61 -1.86
CA ARG A 329 -21.81 11.30 -1.46
C ARG A 329 -22.86 10.20 -1.52
N ASN A 330 -24.08 10.53 -1.11
CA ASN A 330 -25.20 9.58 -1.04
C ASN A 330 -25.75 9.17 -2.43
N THR A 331 -25.32 9.84 -3.51
CA THR A 331 -25.71 9.47 -4.88
C THR A 331 -24.72 8.54 -5.56
N PHE A 332 -23.57 8.27 -4.92
CA PHE A 332 -22.55 7.40 -5.46
C PHE A 332 -22.78 5.95 -5.04
N GLU A 333 -22.60 5.03 -5.98
CA GLU A 333 -22.65 3.60 -5.71
C GLU A 333 -21.55 3.21 -4.69
N ASP A 334 -21.91 2.32 -3.75
CA ASP A 334 -20.98 1.83 -2.75
C ASP A 334 -19.78 1.14 -3.38
N GLY A 335 -18.58 1.52 -2.92
CA GLY A 335 -17.33 1.01 -3.49
C GLY A 335 -16.96 1.57 -4.86
N SER A 336 -17.74 2.49 -5.45
CA SER A 336 -17.34 3.19 -6.68
C SER A 336 -16.07 4.03 -6.50
N LEU A 337 -15.40 4.34 -7.63
CA LEU A 337 -14.27 5.27 -7.63
C LEU A 337 -14.65 6.66 -7.10
N LEU A 338 -15.90 7.10 -7.28
CA LEU A 338 -16.41 8.38 -6.76
C LEU A 338 -16.51 8.38 -5.23
N MET A 339 -17.03 7.30 -4.63
CA MET A 339 -17.10 7.15 -3.17
C MET A 339 -15.69 7.12 -2.54
N LYS A 340 -14.76 6.43 -3.19
CA LYS A 340 -13.35 6.40 -2.77
C LYS A 340 -12.68 7.76 -2.94
N ALA A 341 -12.94 8.46 -4.06
CA ALA A 341 -12.43 9.81 -4.31
C ALA A 341 -12.92 10.82 -3.26
N ALA A 342 -14.19 10.74 -2.84
CA ALA A 342 -14.72 11.57 -1.77
C ALA A 342 -13.91 11.37 -0.47
N THR A 343 -13.70 10.11 -0.09
CA THR A 343 -12.94 9.74 1.11
C THR A 343 -11.47 10.15 1.01
N ALA A 344 -10.81 9.89 -0.12
CA ALA A 344 -9.40 10.25 -0.35
C ALA A 344 -9.19 11.76 -0.29
N THR A 345 -10.09 12.54 -0.92
CA THR A 345 -10.03 14.01 -0.91
C THR A 345 -10.21 14.56 0.50
N SER A 346 -11.14 14.01 1.29
CA SER A 346 -11.32 14.40 2.70
C SER A 346 -10.09 14.09 3.55
N LEU A 347 -9.52 12.88 3.43
CA LEU A 347 -8.32 12.50 4.17
C LEU A 347 -7.14 13.43 3.84
N ALA A 348 -6.88 13.66 2.56
CA ALA A 348 -5.83 14.57 2.11
C ALA A 348 -6.04 16.00 2.63
N ASN A 349 -7.25 16.55 2.50
CA ASN A 349 -7.58 17.89 2.99
C ASN A 349 -7.37 17.99 4.52
N GLN A 350 -7.76 16.96 5.27
CA GLN A 350 -7.58 16.89 6.72
C GLN A 350 -6.11 16.84 7.11
N VAL A 351 -5.28 16.02 6.46
CA VAL A 351 -3.83 15.92 6.73
C VAL A 351 -3.15 17.28 6.63
N PHE A 352 -3.29 17.96 5.49
CA PHE A 352 -2.62 19.26 5.29
C PHE A 352 -3.23 20.35 6.16
N THR A 353 -4.55 20.36 6.36
CA THR A 353 -5.18 21.30 7.29
C THR A 353 -4.65 21.12 8.71
N ARG A 354 -4.53 19.88 9.18
CA ARG A 354 -4.00 19.58 10.51
C ARG A 354 -2.53 19.95 10.66
N LEU A 355 -1.70 19.71 9.64
CA LEU A 355 -0.30 20.13 9.62
C LEU A 355 -0.17 21.65 9.76
N TYR A 356 -0.94 22.43 8.99
CA TYR A 356 -0.94 23.89 9.08
C TYR A 356 -1.40 24.46 10.44
N LEU A 357 -2.10 23.68 11.26
CA LEU A 357 -2.58 24.10 12.58
C LEU A 357 -1.58 23.85 13.72
N GLN A 358 -0.52 23.10 13.46
CA GLN A 358 0.47 22.74 14.48
C GLN A 358 1.43 23.91 14.79
N PRO A 359 2.00 23.98 16.00
CA PRO A 359 3.19 24.81 16.27
C PRO A 359 4.43 24.15 15.67
N LEU A 360 5.62 24.72 15.92
CA LEU A 360 6.88 24.15 15.47
C LEU A 360 7.08 22.71 15.99
N TRP A 361 6.74 22.46 17.25
CA TRP A 361 6.86 21.15 17.88
C TRP A 361 5.52 20.42 17.91
N ILE A 362 5.37 19.41 17.06
CA ILE A 362 4.15 18.62 16.99
C ILE A 362 4.17 17.57 18.12
N PRO A 363 3.17 17.51 19.02
CA PRO A 363 3.09 16.44 20.00
C PRO A 363 3.07 15.06 19.34
N GLY A 364 3.83 14.10 19.88
CA GLY A 364 4.06 12.81 19.22
C GLY A 364 2.76 12.03 18.87
N HIS A 365 1.74 12.09 19.73
CA HIS A 365 0.45 11.45 19.45
C HIS A 365 -0.31 12.13 18.29
N ILE A 366 -0.20 13.46 18.15
CA ILE A 366 -0.78 14.20 17.03
C ILE A 366 -0.02 13.89 15.73
N ALA A 367 1.31 13.87 15.79
CA ALA A 367 2.15 13.52 14.65
C ALA A 367 1.82 12.11 14.11
N ARG A 368 1.75 11.10 15.00
CA ARG A 368 1.34 9.73 14.64
C ARG A 368 -0.07 9.68 14.05
N SER A 369 -1.01 10.42 14.61
CA SER A 369 -2.38 10.50 14.09
C SER A 369 -2.41 11.11 12.67
N ILE A 370 -1.66 12.19 12.42
CA ILE A 370 -1.55 12.80 11.08
C ILE A 370 -0.91 11.82 10.10
N ALA A 371 0.18 11.16 10.50
CA ALA A 371 0.87 10.18 9.67
C ALA A 371 -0.04 9.00 9.29
N SER A 372 -0.79 8.45 10.23
CA SER A 372 -1.74 7.36 9.95
C SER A 372 -2.87 7.78 8.99
N GLN A 373 -3.36 9.02 9.07
CA GLN A 373 -4.32 9.52 8.07
C GLN A 373 -3.68 9.69 6.69
N TRP A 374 -2.41 10.11 6.63
CA TRP A 374 -1.68 10.22 5.39
C TRP A 374 -1.46 8.86 4.74
N GLU A 375 -1.06 7.85 5.52
CA GLU A 375 -0.99 6.45 5.08
C GLU A 375 -2.35 5.95 4.55
N ASN A 376 -3.44 6.18 5.29
CA ASN A 376 -4.78 5.81 4.84
C ASN A 376 -5.16 6.46 3.50
N PHE A 377 -4.79 7.72 3.30
CA PHE A 377 -4.96 8.40 2.02
C PHE A 377 -4.15 7.72 0.90
N LEU A 378 -2.85 7.50 1.13
CA LEU A 378 -1.96 6.90 0.13
C LEU A 378 -2.42 5.50 -0.28
N VAL A 379 -2.72 4.63 0.69
CA VAL A 379 -3.23 3.27 0.46
C VAL A 379 -4.57 3.31 -0.27
N LEU A 380 -5.47 4.23 0.09
CA LEU A 380 -6.75 4.38 -0.61
C LEU A 380 -6.55 4.85 -2.05
N HIS A 381 -5.65 5.78 -2.29
CA HIS A 381 -5.38 6.29 -3.64
C HIS A 381 -4.70 5.22 -4.51
N GLN A 382 -3.81 4.40 -3.95
CA GLN A 382 -3.27 3.21 -4.63
C GLN A 382 -4.39 2.21 -4.99
N ARG A 383 -5.33 1.94 -4.07
CA ARG A 383 -6.50 1.09 -4.35
C ARG A 383 -7.39 1.67 -5.45
N MET A 384 -7.57 2.99 -5.49
CA MET A 384 -8.28 3.67 -6.58
C MET A 384 -7.56 3.46 -7.92
N ALA A 385 -6.24 3.59 -7.96
CA ALA A 385 -5.46 3.33 -9.17
C ALA A 385 -5.59 1.87 -9.64
N ALA A 386 -5.49 0.90 -8.72
CA ALA A 386 -5.67 -0.51 -9.03
C ALA A 386 -7.08 -0.82 -9.57
N GLN A 387 -8.12 -0.24 -8.96
CA GLN A 387 -9.50 -0.36 -9.43
C GLN A 387 -9.68 0.27 -10.82
N ALA A 388 -9.13 1.47 -11.05
CA ALA A 388 -9.18 2.13 -12.35
C ALA A 388 -8.53 1.30 -13.47
N ILE A 389 -7.37 0.69 -13.19
CA ILE A 389 -6.70 -0.23 -14.12
C ILE A 389 -7.59 -1.44 -14.42
N ALA A 390 -8.19 -2.04 -13.38
CA ALA A 390 -9.08 -3.19 -13.54
C ALA A 390 -10.32 -2.84 -14.39
N GLU A 391 -10.99 -1.72 -14.10
CA GLU A 391 -12.14 -1.23 -14.86
C GLU A 391 -11.78 -0.92 -16.32
N ASN A 392 -10.61 -0.32 -16.57
CA ASN A 392 -10.17 -0.02 -17.93
C ASN A 392 -9.83 -1.30 -18.71
N ARG A 393 -9.20 -2.30 -18.07
CA ARG A 393 -8.97 -3.63 -18.65
C ARG A 393 -10.30 -4.31 -19.00
N ILE A 394 -11.30 -4.23 -18.12
CA ILE A 394 -12.66 -4.74 -18.39
C ILE A 394 -13.29 -4.03 -19.59
N ARG A 395 -13.20 -2.69 -19.65
CA ARG A 395 -13.73 -1.91 -20.79
C ARG A 395 -13.04 -2.26 -22.11
N ARG A 396 -11.71 -2.43 -22.11
CA ARG A 396 -10.95 -2.85 -23.30
C ARG A 396 -11.40 -4.24 -23.76
N LYS A 397 -11.49 -5.22 -22.85
CA LYS A 397 -12.02 -6.55 -23.13
C LYS A 397 -13.45 -6.51 -23.66
N LYS A 398 -14.33 -5.67 -23.10
CA LYS A 398 -15.71 -5.51 -23.57
C LYS A 398 -15.77 -4.92 -24.98
N LYS A 399 -14.97 -3.90 -25.29
CA LYS A 399 -14.87 -3.33 -26.65
C LYS A 399 -14.33 -4.34 -27.65
N GLU A 400 -13.31 -5.10 -27.27
CA GLU A 400 -12.75 -6.18 -28.08
C GLU A 400 -13.79 -7.27 -28.32
N LEU A 401 -14.52 -7.69 -27.28
CA LEU A 401 -15.61 -8.64 -27.38
C LEU A 401 -16.73 -8.10 -28.28
N THR A 402 -17.15 -6.83 -28.15
CA THR A 402 -18.14 -6.21 -29.04
C THR A 402 -17.66 -6.13 -30.48
N ARG A 403 -16.38 -5.83 -30.72
CA ARG A 403 -15.77 -5.83 -32.06
C ARG A 403 -15.78 -7.24 -32.67
N ILE A 404 -15.43 -8.24 -31.86
CA ILE A 404 -15.49 -9.66 -32.23
C ILE A 404 -16.93 -10.08 -32.51
N THR A 405 -17.90 -9.74 -31.65
CA THR A 405 -19.34 -10.03 -31.84
C THR A 405 -19.88 -9.39 -33.12
N ASN A 406 -19.51 -8.15 -33.42
CA ASN A 406 -19.92 -7.45 -34.65
C ASN A 406 -19.26 -8.03 -35.92
N GLN A 407 -18.06 -8.61 -35.81
CA GLN A 407 -17.45 -9.37 -36.89
C GLN A 407 -18.09 -10.75 -37.07
N ILE A 408 -18.54 -11.38 -35.97
CA ILE A 408 -19.17 -12.71 -35.97
C ILE A 408 -20.60 -12.65 -36.53
N SER A 409 -21.33 -11.54 -36.36
CA SER A 409 -22.68 -11.36 -36.93
C SER A 409 -22.74 -11.30 -38.47
N GLY A 410 -21.60 -11.41 -39.17
CA GLY A 410 -21.53 -11.47 -40.64
C GLY A 410 -21.38 -12.88 -41.24
N ILE A 411 -21.07 -13.93 -40.46
CA ILE A 411 -20.78 -15.27 -41.01
C ILE A 411 -21.25 -16.36 -40.02
N ASN A 412 -22.29 -17.13 -40.37
CA ASN A 412 -22.76 -18.27 -39.58
C ASN A 412 -21.94 -19.56 -39.88
N LYS A 413 -21.22 -20.09 -38.88
CA LYS A 413 -21.23 -21.50 -38.39
C LYS A 413 -20.14 -21.71 -37.32
N SER A 414 -20.49 -22.40 -36.23
CA SER A 414 -19.61 -22.85 -35.12
C SER A 414 -18.74 -24.08 -35.53
N PRO A 415 -17.74 -24.57 -34.75
CA PRO A 415 -17.54 -24.39 -33.30
C PRO A 415 -16.10 -24.16 -32.76
N SER A 416 -16.08 -23.66 -31.51
CA SER A 416 -15.18 -24.01 -30.38
C SER A 416 -14.02 -23.09 -29.95
N SER A 417 -14.14 -22.64 -28.68
CA SER A 417 -13.10 -22.32 -27.66
C SER A 417 -12.12 -21.15 -27.94
N LYS A 418 -11.71 -20.29 -26.99
CA LYS A 418 -11.37 -20.48 -25.57
C LYS A 418 -11.65 -19.20 -24.76
N LEU A 419 -12.22 -19.36 -23.57
CA LEU A 419 -12.48 -18.30 -22.59
C LEU A 419 -11.23 -18.02 -21.74
N ASN A 420 -10.79 -16.76 -21.73
CA ASN A 420 -9.78 -16.26 -20.80
C ASN A 420 -10.41 -16.07 -19.41
N GLY A 421 -10.23 -17.08 -18.56
CA GLY A 421 -10.75 -17.12 -17.18
C GLY A 421 -10.13 -16.07 -16.26
N ASP A 422 -10.93 -15.62 -15.30
CA ASP A 422 -10.49 -14.81 -14.17
C ASP A 422 -9.53 -15.64 -13.31
N ARG A 423 -8.24 -15.28 -13.27
CA ARG A 423 -7.19 -15.97 -12.49
C ARG A 423 -7.46 -15.99 -10.98
N ARG A 424 -8.39 -15.18 -10.48
CA ARG A 424 -8.80 -15.15 -9.06
C ARG A 424 -9.99 -16.06 -8.73
N SER A 425 -10.47 -16.82 -9.71
CA SER A 425 -11.52 -17.83 -9.51
C SER A 425 -10.91 -19.22 -9.66
N LEU A 426 -11.18 -20.11 -8.70
CA LEU A 426 -10.90 -21.52 -8.89
C LEU A 426 -11.79 -21.99 -10.05
N ASP A 427 -11.18 -22.47 -11.14
CA ASP A 427 -11.89 -22.99 -12.32
C ASP A 427 -12.93 -22.07 -13.00
N GLY A 428 -12.89 -20.75 -12.78
CA GLY A 428 -13.92 -19.84 -13.34
C GLY A 428 -15.16 -19.67 -12.46
N MET A 429 -15.17 -20.19 -11.23
CA MET A 429 -16.34 -20.13 -10.35
C MET A 429 -16.71 -18.70 -9.91
N THR A 430 -18.02 -18.45 -9.91
CA THR A 430 -18.63 -17.21 -9.42
C THR A 430 -18.60 -17.15 -7.88
N PRO A 431 -18.66 -15.95 -7.27
CA PRO A 431 -18.77 -15.84 -5.81
C PRO A 431 -19.93 -16.63 -5.20
N LEU A 432 -21.07 -16.72 -5.90
CA LEU A 432 -22.22 -17.50 -5.46
C LEU A 432 -21.88 -18.99 -5.39
N GLN A 433 -21.20 -19.53 -6.41
CA GLN A 433 -20.77 -20.93 -6.43
C GLN A 433 -19.80 -21.23 -5.29
N GLU A 434 -18.91 -20.30 -4.96
CA GLU A 434 -17.99 -20.46 -3.82
C GLU A 434 -18.71 -20.42 -2.46
N TYR A 435 -19.73 -19.57 -2.29
CA TYR A 435 -20.58 -19.65 -1.11
C TYR A 435 -21.34 -20.99 -1.04
N CYS A 436 -21.82 -21.51 -2.17
CA CYS A 436 -22.43 -22.82 -2.22
C CYS A 436 -21.44 -23.96 -1.92
N ASN A 437 -20.17 -23.84 -2.33
CA ASN A 437 -19.11 -24.77 -1.93
C ASN A 437 -18.92 -24.74 -0.40
N ALA A 438 -18.88 -23.56 0.21
CA ALA A 438 -18.77 -23.42 1.66
C ALA A 438 -19.96 -24.03 2.41
N ILE A 439 -21.19 -23.87 1.90
CA ILE A 439 -22.41 -24.44 2.51
C ILE A 439 -22.45 -25.96 2.33
N SER A 440 -22.12 -26.47 1.14
CA SER A 440 -22.18 -27.90 0.84
C SER A 440 -21.19 -28.74 1.65
N MET A 441 -20.10 -28.16 2.17
CA MET A 441 -19.18 -28.83 3.11
C MET A 441 -19.84 -29.32 4.40
N ILE A 442 -21.01 -28.79 4.75
CA ILE A 442 -21.76 -29.23 5.94
C ILE A 442 -22.34 -30.66 5.75
N ILE A 443 -22.57 -31.09 4.50
CA ILE A 443 -23.29 -32.34 4.19
C ILE A 443 -22.56 -33.58 4.71
N PRO A 444 -21.25 -33.81 4.46
CA PRO A 444 -20.53 -34.94 5.05
C PRO A 444 -20.62 -34.98 6.58
N GLY A 445 -20.49 -33.82 7.23
CA GLY A 445 -20.60 -33.71 8.68
C GLY A 445 -22.01 -34.07 9.20
N LEU A 446 -23.07 -33.59 8.52
CA LEU A 446 -24.45 -33.94 8.85
C LEU A 446 -24.71 -35.43 8.68
N VAL A 447 -24.19 -36.07 7.62
CA VAL A 447 -24.31 -37.52 7.42
C VAL A 447 -23.62 -38.26 8.56
N CYS A 448 -22.39 -37.88 8.93
CA CYS A 448 -21.67 -38.51 10.02
C CYS A 448 -22.41 -38.36 11.36
N MET A 449 -22.89 -37.15 11.68
CA MET A 449 -23.65 -36.90 12.91
C MET A 449 -25.01 -37.63 12.91
N TYR A 450 -25.69 -37.69 11.77
CA TYR A 450 -26.96 -38.40 11.64
C TYR A 450 -26.78 -39.89 11.92
N LEU A 451 -25.78 -40.49 11.27
CA LEU A 451 -25.40 -41.87 11.51
C LEU A 451 -25.01 -42.06 12.96
N TYR A 452 -24.09 -41.27 13.50
CA TYR A 452 -23.66 -41.37 14.90
C TYR A 452 -24.82 -41.33 15.89
N LYS A 453 -25.86 -40.51 15.64
CA LYS A 453 -27.03 -40.38 16.52
C LYS A 453 -28.07 -41.49 16.38
N HIS A 454 -28.32 -41.99 15.17
CA HIS A 454 -29.44 -42.91 14.90
C HIS A 454 -29.01 -44.37 14.78
N GLN A 455 -27.95 -44.77 15.49
CA GLN A 455 -27.52 -46.16 15.44
C GLN A 455 -28.46 -47.08 16.23
N PRO A 456 -28.87 -48.23 15.65
CA PRO A 456 -29.84 -49.13 16.27
C PRO A 456 -29.27 -50.05 17.37
N TYR A 457 -27.97 -50.03 17.67
CA TYR A 457 -27.35 -50.98 18.62
C TYR A 457 -26.54 -50.28 19.73
N GLU A 458 -26.72 -50.72 20.99
CA GLU A 458 -26.17 -50.08 22.20
C GLU A 458 -24.63 -50.07 22.30
N ASN A 459 -23.92 -50.93 21.58
CA ASN A 459 -22.45 -51.06 21.65
C ASN A 459 -21.69 -50.29 20.55
N TRP A 460 -22.37 -49.48 19.75
CA TRP A 460 -21.79 -48.80 18.57
C TRP A 460 -21.09 -47.46 18.85
N TRP A 461 -20.98 -47.05 20.12
CA TRP A 461 -20.08 -45.95 20.53
C TRP A 461 -18.61 -46.38 20.47
N SER A 462 -18.22 -47.05 19.37
CA SER A 462 -16.85 -47.39 19.12
C SER A 462 -16.09 -46.09 18.94
N TRP A 463 -14.93 -46.02 19.59
CA TRP A 463 -14.00 -44.90 19.42
C TRP A 463 -13.77 -44.60 17.93
N ARG A 464 -13.81 -45.61 17.06
CA ARG A 464 -13.68 -45.49 15.60
C ARG A 464 -14.70 -44.52 14.99
N MET A 465 -16.00 -44.69 15.28
CA MET A 465 -17.03 -43.81 14.72
C MET A 465 -16.92 -42.39 15.27
N SER A 466 -16.58 -42.24 16.55
CA SER A 466 -16.33 -40.93 17.17
C SER A 466 -15.17 -40.21 16.50
N TRP A 467 -14.06 -40.91 16.25
CA TRP A 467 -12.88 -40.35 15.60
C TRP A 467 -13.12 -40.02 14.12
N MET A 468 -13.84 -40.87 13.38
CA MET A 468 -14.23 -40.56 12.00
C MET A 468 -15.11 -39.32 11.94
N THR A 469 -16.15 -39.26 12.79
CA THR A 469 -17.06 -38.09 12.87
C THR A 469 -16.28 -36.84 13.26
N PHE A 470 -15.40 -36.93 14.26
CA PHE A 470 -14.54 -35.82 14.68
C PHE A 470 -13.65 -35.32 13.54
N SER A 471 -13.03 -36.23 12.78
CA SER A 471 -12.13 -35.86 11.68
C SER A 471 -12.84 -35.10 10.55
N VAL A 472 -14.07 -35.49 10.21
CA VAL A 472 -14.91 -34.77 9.23
C VAL A 472 -15.34 -33.40 9.78
N LEU A 473 -15.74 -33.32 11.05
CA LEU A 473 -16.18 -32.07 11.67
C LEU A 473 -15.05 -31.04 11.85
N ILE A 474 -13.82 -31.49 12.14
CA ILE A 474 -12.69 -30.58 12.28
C ILE A 474 -12.17 -30.07 10.93
N HIS A 475 -12.43 -30.78 9.82
CA HIS A 475 -12.14 -30.29 8.47
C HIS A 475 -13.05 -29.12 8.07
N LEU A 476 -14.33 -29.15 8.47
CA LEU A 476 -15.36 -28.16 8.14
C LEU A 476 -14.91 -26.69 8.27
N PRO A 477 -14.42 -26.20 9.43
CA PRO A 477 -14.05 -24.79 9.58
C PRO A 477 -12.96 -24.35 8.60
N PHE A 478 -12.00 -25.21 8.25
CA PHE A 478 -10.92 -24.86 7.33
C PHE A 478 -11.43 -24.79 5.88
N SER A 479 -12.25 -25.75 5.48
CA SER A 479 -12.82 -25.78 4.14
C SER A 479 -13.84 -24.65 3.90
N CYS A 480 -14.75 -24.42 4.85
CA CYS A 480 -15.68 -23.29 4.79
C CYS A 480 -14.91 -21.96 4.73
N SER A 481 -13.86 -21.80 5.55
CA SER A 481 -13.04 -20.60 5.55
C SER A 481 -12.34 -20.41 4.20
N TYR A 482 -11.78 -21.46 3.61
CA TYR A 482 -11.16 -21.43 2.29
C TYR A 482 -12.15 -20.95 1.21
N HIS A 483 -13.33 -21.55 1.12
CA HIS A 483 -14.34 -21.17 0.12
C HIS A 483 -14.95 -19.78 0.35
N VAL A 484 -15.15 -19.37 1.61
CA VAL A 484 -15.61 -17.99 1.91
C VAL A 484 -14.55 -16.96 1.52
N LEU A 485 -13.27 -17.25 1.74
CA LEU A 485 -12.17 -16.38 1.30
C LEU A 485 -12.08 -16.29 -0.23
N LEU A 486 -12.30 -17.40 -0.95
CA LEU A 486 -12.45 -17.41 -2.41
C LEU A 486 -13.65 -16.59 -2.88
N ALA A 487 -14.83 -16.78 -2.27
CA ALA A 487 -16.05 -16.04 -2.59
C ALA A 487 -15.88 -14.53 -2.43
N LYS A 488 -15.18 -14.12 -1.36
CA LYS A 488 -14.85 -12.71 -1.07
C LYS A 488 -13.70 -12.16 -1.91
N ARG A 489 -13.07 -12.98 -2.77
CA ARG A 489 -11.89 -12.62 -3.58
C ARG A 489 -10.75 -12.06 -2.72
N LEU A 490 -10.59 -12.61 -1.51
CA LEU A 490 -9.53 -12.24 -0.57
C LEU A 490 -8.25 -13.08 -0.75
N LEU A 491 -8.32 -14.14 -1.57
CA LEU A 491 -7.16 -14.91 -2.01
C LEU A 491 -6.68 -14.37 -3.35
N GLU A 492 -5.38 -14.08 -3.45
CA GLU A 492 -4.76 -13.45 -4.62
C GLU A 492 -4.59 -14.43 -5.79
N ASP A 493 -4.35 -15.71 -5.50
CA ASP A 493 -4.36 -16.81 -6.46
C ASP A 493 -5.16 -17.98 -5.89
N ALA A 494 -6.13 -18.48 -6.67
CA ALA A 494 -6.97 -19.59 -6.27
C ALA A 494 -6.25 -20.94 -6.48
N VAL A 495 -5.36 -21.03 -7.47
CA VAL A 495 -4.87 -22.30 -8.02
C VAL A 495 -3.40 -22.55 -7.71
N ASP A 496 -2.50 -21.55 -7.72
CA ASP A 496 -1.05 -21.79 -7.58
C ASP A 496 -0.30 -20.79 -6.69
N ASN A 497 0.75 -21.29 -6.02
CA ASN A 497 1.62 -20.53 -5.12
C ASN A 497 2.74 -19.80 -5.88
N THR A 498 2.56 -19.48 -7.16
CA THR A 498 3.67 -19.08 -8.07
C THR A 498 4.24 -17.68 -7.86
N VAL A 499 4.07 -17.08 -6.68
CA VAL A 499 4.79 -15.85 -6.31
C VAL A 499 5.89 -16.24 -5.31
N PRO A 500 7.19 -16.05 -5.65
CA PRO A 500 8.29 -16.26 -4.72
C PRO A 500 8.02 -15.52 -3.40
N CYS A 501 8.08 -16.30 -2.33
CA CYS A 501 7.67 -15.95 -0.98
C CYS A 501 8.67 -14.99 -0.30
N SER A 502 8.70 -13.72 -0.72
CA SER A 502 9.34 -12.64 0.05
C SER A 502 8.42 -11.47 0.37
N LEU A 503 7.27 -11.28 -0.31
CA LEU A 503 6.49 -10.04 -0.22
C LEU A 503 4.99 -10.20 0.14
N ILE A 504 4.59 -11.31 0.76
CA ILE A 504 3.20 -11.50 1.22
C ILE A 504 3.22 -11.89 2.70
N SER A 505 2.43 -11.18 3.53
CA SER A 505 2.18 -11.57 4.92
C SER A 505 1.83 -13.06 4.95
N PRO A 506 2.54 -13.90 5.73
CA PRO A 506 2.46 -15.36 5.66
C PRO A 506 1.06 -15.99 5.84
N LYS A 507 0.02 -15.20 6.13
CA LYS A 507 -1.29 -15.64 6.64
C LYS A 507 -2.32 -16.00 5.56
N ASN A 508 -2.29 -15.45 4.34
CA ASN A 508 -3.41 -15.64 3.39
C ASN A 508 -3.30 -16.89 2.49
N ASN A 509 -2.09 -17.33 2.14
CA ASN A 509 -1.88 -18.57 1.35
C ASN A 509 -2.03 -19.87 2.18
N GLN A 510 -2.35 -19.73 3.48
CA GLN A 510 -2.50 -20.88 4.38
C GLN A 510 -3.86 -21.55 4.28
N ALA A 511 -4.93 -20.85 3.89
CA ALA A 511 -6.29 -21.39 3.94
C ALA A 511 -6.48 -22.65 3.07
N ARG A 512 -5.96 -22.64 1.83
CA ARG A 512 -5.99 -23.82 0.95
C ARG A 512 -5.14 -24.98 1.47
N ARG A 513 -3.93 -24.66 1.95
CA ARG A 513 -3.01 -25.67 2.49
C ARG A 513 -3.59 -26.31 3.74
N LEU A 514 -4.27 -25.54 4.58
CA LEU A 514 -5.02 -26.02 5.73
C LEU A 514 -6.17 -26.92 5.29
N ASP A 515 -7.02 -26.47 4.37
CA ASP A 515 -8.12 -27.29 3.83
C ASP A 515 -7.62 -28.67 3.32
N GLN A 516 -6.60 -28.68 2.47
CA GLN A 516 -6.00 -29.93 1.97
C GLN A 516 -5.28 -30.75 3.06
N SER A 517 -4.68 -30.11 4.05
CA SER A 517 -4.08 -30.82 5.20
C SER A 517 -5.13 -31.57 5.99
N PHE A 518 -6.32 -30.99 6.14
CA PHE A 518 -7.42 -31.61 6.87
C PHE A 518 -8.14 -32.70 6.06
N ILE A 519 -8.06 -32.69 4.72
CA ILE A 519 -8.41 -33.85 3.89
C ILE A 519 -7.50 -35.04 4.25
N HIS A 520 -6.18 -34.83 4.29
CA HIS A 520 -5.22 -35.88 4.67
C HIS A 520 -5.36 -36.33 6.11
N PHE A 521 -5.66 -35.41 7.04
CA PHE A 521 -6.00 -35.77 8.42
C PHE A 521 -7.24 -36.67 8.47
N THR A 522 -8.28 -36.35 7.71
CA THR A 522 -9.50 -37.18 7.63
C THR A 522 -9.20 -38.56 7.03
N CYS A 523 -8.37 -38.63 5.99
CA CYS A 523 -7.93 -39.90 5.40
C CYS A 523 -7.12 -40.74 6.40
N LEU A 524 -6.21 -40.12 7.16
CA LEU A 524 -5.42 -40.77 8.21
C LEU A 524 -6.33 -41.34 9.29
N VAL A 525 -7.19 -40.53 9.89
CA VAL A 525 -8.06 -40.95 11.00
C VAL A 525 -9.02 -42.04 10.53
N THR A 526 -9.60 -41.89 9.34
CA THR A 526 -10.48 -42.90 8.75
C THR A 526 -9.74 -44.20 8.46
N GLY A 527 -8.51 -44.13 7.92
CA GLY A 527 -7.69 -45.31 7.64
C GLY A 527 -7.34 -46.08 8.91
N VAL A 528 -6.94 -45.37 9.97
CA VAL A 528 -6.66 -45.97 11.29
C VAL A 528 -7.92 -46.57 11.89
N ALA A 529 -9.03 -45.82 11.91
CA ALA A 529 -10.30 -46.27 12.47
C ALA A 529 -10.85 -47.50 11.74
N LEU A 530 -10.73 -47.56 10.42
CA LEU A 530 -11.15 -48.71 9.63
C LEU A 530 -10.16 -49.87 9.67
N SER A 531 -8.92 -49.66 10.11
CA SER A 531 -7.93 -50.73 10.24
C SER A 531 -8.04 -51.46 11.58
N GLN A 532 -7.76 -52.76 11.56
CA GLN A 532 -7.48 -53.57 12.75
C GLN A 532 -6.00 -53.97 12.82
N ASP A 533 -5.18 -53.40 11.93
CA ASP A 533 -3.79 -53.79 11.70
C ASP A 533 -2.87 -52.60 12.03
N GLU A 534 -1.94 -52.82 12.96
CA GLU A 534 -1.01 -51.80 13.45
C GLU A 534 -0.01 -51.36 12.37
N ILE A 535 0.42 -52.28 11.51
CA ILE A 535 1.36 -52.00 10.41
C ILE A 535 0.67 -51.11 9.39
N PHE A 536 -0.57 -51.45 9.00
CA PHE A 536 -1.36 -50.65 8.08
C PHE A 536 -1.67 -49.25 8.64
N SER A 537 -2.06 -49.18 9.91
CA SER A 537 -2.24 -47.91 10.63
C SER A 537 -0.98 -47.04 10.55
N THR A 538 0.19 -47.64 10.82
CA THR A 538 1.48 -46.93 10.78
C THR A 538 1.80 -46.42 9.37
N ILE A 539 1.56 -47.22 8.33
CA ILE A 539 1.74 -46.81 6.93
C ILE A 539 0.82 -45.63 6.59
N CYS A 540 -0.46 -45.70 6.97
CA CYS A 540 -1.43 -44.63 6.76
C CYS A 540 -1.01 -43.30 7.42
N VAL A 541 -0.48 -43.38 8.64
CA VAL A 541 0.03 -42.21 9.37
C VAL A 541 1.23 -41.62 8.66
N ILE A 542 2.25 -42.42 8.37
CA ILE A 542 3.49 -41.96 7.71
C ILE A 542 3.17 -41.32 6.36
N LEU A 543 2.32 -41.96 5.55
CA LEU A 543 2.00 -41.50 4.20
C LEU A 543 1.22 -40.17 4.20
N ASN A 544 0.20 -40.04 5.05
CA ASN A 544 -0.57 -38.79 5.11
C ASN A 544 0.23 -37.65 5.75
N LEU A 545 1.07 -37.94 6.76
CA LEU A 545 2.02 -36.94 7.29
C LEU A 545 3.04 -36.54 6.23
N TYR A 546 3.51 -37.47 5.40
CA TYR A 546 4.35 -37.16 4.25
C TYR A 546 3.64 -36.22 3.28
N PHE A 547 2.39 -36.49 2.89
CA PHE A 547 1.64 -35.61 2.01
C PHE A 547 1.39 -34.22 2.60
N ILE A 548 1.07 -34.11 3.89
CA ILE A 548 0.96 -32.82 4.59
C ILE A 548 2.31 -32.11 4.57
N SER A 549 3.40 -32.76 5.00
CA SER A 549 4.72 -32.14 5.03
C SER A 549 5.15 -31.65 3.63
N ARG A 550 4.88 -32.44 2.60
CA ARG A 550 5.16 -32.11 1.20
C ARG A 550 4.31 -30.96 0.70
N LEU A 551 3.02 -30.91 1.05
CA LEU A 551 2.12 -29.81 0.73
C LEU A 551 2.63 -28.47 1.31
N TRP A 552 3.20 -28.49 2.51
CA TRP A 552 3.75 -27.30 3.15
C TRP A 552 5.17 -26.96 2.68
N ALA A 553 5.98 -27.95 2.33
CA ALA A 553 7.36 -27.77 1.86
C ALA A 553 7.47 -27.40 0.37
N ALA A 554 6.53 -27.86 -0.48
CA ALA A 554 6.56 -27.58 -1.90
C ALA A 554 6.31 -26.09 -2.19
N LYS A 555 7.23 -25.47 -2.94
CA LYS A 555 7.02 -24.11 -3.47
C LYS A 555 5.84 -24.12 -4.44
N ASP A 556 5.79 -25.07 -5.38
CA ASP A 556 4.69 -25.27 -6.32
C ASP A 556 4.40 -26.77 -6.52
N ALA A 557 3.43 -27.32 -5.79
CA ALA A 557 2.90 -28.66 -6.09
C ALA A 557 1.89 -28.56 -7.24
N GLY A 558 2.14 -29.25 -8.35
CA GLY A 558 1.28 -29.22 -9.53
C GLY A 558 -0.12 -29.80 -9.25
N LEU A 559 -1.13 -29.39 -10.03
CA LEU A 559 -2.51 -29.85 -9.85
C LEU A 559 -2.64 -31.39 -9.82
N LEU A 560 -1.97 -32.08 -10.76
CA LEU A 560 -1.99 -33.54 -10.85
C LEU A 560 -1.35 -34.21 -9.63
N GLU A 561 -0.25 -33.66 -9.11
CA GLU A 561 0.40 -34.16 -7.90
C GLU A 561 -0.53 -34.03 -6.70
N ARG A 562 -1.18 -32.88 -6.53
CA ARG A 562 -2.15 -32.65 -5.44
C ARG A 562 -3.33 -33.61 -5.52
N MET A 563 -3.93 -33.76 -6.70
CA MET A 563 -5.03 -34.70 -6.92
C MET A 563 -4.61 -36.15 -6.70
N GLY A 564 -3.39 -36.52 -7.13
CA GLY A 564 -2.81 -37.83 -6.90
C GLY A 564 -2.65 -38.14 -5.41
N ASN A 565 -2.10 -37.21 -4.63
CA ASN A 565 -1.91 -37.39 -3.20
C ASN A 565 -3.25 -37.59 -2.46
N ILE A 566 -4.26 -36.78 -2.77
CA ILE A 566 -5.61 -36.94 -2.20
C ILE A 566 -6.21 -38.29 -2.61
N GLY A 567 -6.10 -38.66 -3.89
CA GLY A 567 -6.58 -39.94 -4.40
C GLY A 567 -5.94 -41.14 -3.68
N VAL A 568 -4.62 -41.13 -3.49
CA VAL A 568 -3.91 -42.16 -2.72
C VAL A 568 -4.41 -42.21 -1.28
N GLY A 569 -4.60 -41.05 -0.63
CA GLY A 569 -5.15 -40.99 0.74
C GLY A 569 -6.53 -41.63 0.86
N VAL A 570 -7.42 -41.37 -0.12
CA VAL A 570 -8.78 -41.95 -0.16
C VAL A 570 -8.75 -43.46 -0.41
N VAL A 571 -7.92 -43.91 -1.36
CA VAL A 571 -7.77 -45.35 -1.65
C VAL A 571 -7.24 -46.09 -0.43
N MET A 572 -6.26 -45.52 0.28
CA MET A 572 -5.65 -46.17 1.44
C MET A 572 -6.68 -46.48 2.53
N TYR A 573 -7.58 -45.57 2.90
CA TYR A 573 -8.55 -45.94 3.94
C TYR A 573 -9.66 -46.90 3.45
N GLY A 574 -9.83 -47.07 2.14
CA GLY A 574 -10.72 -48.08 1.55
C GLY A 574 -10.13 -49.50 1.56
N LEU A 575 -8.81 -49.64 1.73
CA LEU A 575 -8.13 -50.95 1.69
C LEU A 575 -8.50 -51.88 2.86
N PRO A 576 -8.58 -51.45 4.14
CA PRO A 576 -8.89 -52.38 5.22
C PRO A 576 -10.27 -53.04 5.10
N PRO A 577 -11.37 -52.32 4.79
CA PRO A 577 -12.65 -52.96 4.52
C PRO A 577 -12.61 -53.89 3.31
N LEU A 578 -11.86 -53.52 2.26
CA LEU A 578 -11.69 -54.34 1.06
C LEU A 578 -11.01 -55.68 1.39
N LEU A 579 -9.93 -55.65 2.17
CA LEU A 579 -9.19 -56.84 2.60
C LEU A 579 -10.02 -57.77 3.50
N ARG A 580 -11.03 -57.23 4.19
CA ARG A 580 -11.99 -58.00 5.00
C ARG A 580 -13.19 -58.53 4.21
N GLY A 581 -13.29 -58.21 2.92
CA GLY A 581 -14.40 -58.64 2.07
C GLY A 581 -15.66 -57.78 2.15
N ASP A 582 -15.59 -56.56 2.70
CA ASP A 582 -16.70 -55.59 2.63
C ASP A 582 -16.71 -54.88 1.27
N PHE A 583 -16.95 -55.67 0.22
CA PHE A 583 -16.93 -55.16 -1.15
C PHE A 583 -18.04 -54.14 -1.42
N VAL A 584 -19.20 -54.30 -0.78
CA VAL A 584 -20.37 -53.46 -1.04
C VAL A 584 -20.10 -52.02 -0.59
N ASN A 585 -19.68 -51.81 0.65
CA ASN A 585 -19.41 -50.46 1.13
C ASN A 585 -18.20 -49.83 0.43
N VAL A 586 -17.17 -50.62 0.12
CA VAL A 586 -16.01 -50.12 -0.63
C VAL A 586 -16.39 -49.68 -2.04
N LEU A 587 -17.12 -50.50 -2.80
CA LEU A 587 -17.52 -50.17 -4.17
C LEU A 587 -18.47 -48.98 -4.20
N LEU A 588 -19.46 -48.94 -3.31
CA LEU A 588 -20.40 -47.82 -3.24
C LEU A 588 -19.69 -46.53 -2.81
N GLY A 589 -18.87 -46.56 -1.76
CA GLY A 589 -18.07 -45.41 -1.34
C GLY A 589 -17.15 -44.91 -2.45
N ALA A 590 -16.43 -45.81 -3.13
CA ALA A 590 -15.58 -45.47 -4.27
C ALA A 590 -16.39 -44.88 -5.45
N SER A 591 -17.60 -45.38 -5.70
CA SER A 591 -18.47 -44.86 -6.77
C SER A 591 -18.93 -43.43 -6.48
N TYR A 592 -19.27 -43.10 -5.23
CA TYR A 592 -19.61 -41.74 -4.82
C TYR A 592 -18.43 -40.79 -4.99
N PHE A 593 -17.23 -41.20 -4.57
CA PHE A 593 -16.03 -40.39 -4.74
C PHE A 593 -15.69 -40.19 -6.23
N ALA A 594 -15.74 -41.25 -7.04
CA ALA A 594 -15.48 -41.18 -8.48
C ALA A 594 -16.50 -40.28 -9.19
N LEU A 595 -17.79 -40.38 -8.85
CA LEU A 595 -18.84 -39.52 -9.41
C LEU A 595 -18.59 -38.05 -9.06
N GLY A 596 -18.26 -37.76 -7.80
CA GLY A 596 -17.88 -36.41 -7.38
C GLY A 596 -16.66 -35.88 -8.13
N ALA A 597 -15.62 -36.69 -8.27
CA ALA A 597 -14.40 -36.32 -9.00
C ALA A 597 -14.68 -36.07 -10.50
N VAL A 598 -15.54 -36.89 -11.12
CA VAL A 598 -16.00 -36.69 -12.51
C VAL A 598 -16.77 -35.39 -12.64
N MET A 599 -17.69 -35.08 -11.72
CA MET A 599 -18.45 -33.82 -11.75
C MET A 599 -17.53 -32.60 -11.60
N MET A 600 -16.51 -32.70 -10.73
CA MET A 600 -15.48 -31.68 -10.58
C MET A 600 -14.68 -31.51 -11.89
N TYR A 601 -14.23 -32.60 -12.50
CA TYR A 601 -13.46 -32.59 -13.75
C TYR A 601 -14.26 -32.02 -14.94
N LEU A 602 -15.53 -32.39 -15.07
CA LEU A 602 -16.43 -31.91 -16.12
C LEU A 602 -16.85 -30.44 -15.94
N ARG A 603 -16.54 -29.83 -14.79
CA ARG A 603 -16.84 -28.42 -14.48
C ARG A 603 -18.31 -28.06 -14.74
N VAL A 604 -19.26 -28.91 -14.35
CA VAL A 604 -20.70 -28.83 -14.64
C VAL A 604 -21.28 -27.43 -14.36
N GLY A 605 -21.20 -26.52 -15.33
CA GLY A 605 -21.53 -25.10 -15.16
C GLY A 605 -20.81 -24.39 -14.00
N GLY A 606 -19.67 -24.89 -13.50
CA GLY A 606 -19.00 -24.38 -12.29
C GLY A 606 -19.54 -24.94 -10.96
N TRP A 607 -20.44 -25.94 -10.99
CA TRP A 607 -21.02 -26.59 -9.80
C TRP A 607 -20.35 -27.91 -9.43
N GLY A 608 -19.34 -28.35 -10.19
CA GLY A 608 -18.68 -29.63 -9.99
C GLY A 608 -18.09 -29.81 -8.59
N HIS A 609 -17.53 -28.75 -8.01
CA HIS A 609 -16.95 -28.76 -6.66
C HIS A 609 -18.02 -28.92 -5.57
N CYS A 610 -19.15 -28.20 -5.69
CA CYS A 610 -20.30 -28.34 -4.79
C CYS A 610 -20.88 -29.77 -4.84
N LEU A 611 -20.97 -30.35 -6.03
CA LEU A 611 -21.41 -31.74 -6.21
C LEU A 611 -20.44 -32.73 -5.56
N LEU A 612 -19.12 -32.49 -5.65
CA LEU A 612 -18.13 -33.31 -4.94
C LEU A 612 -18.38 -33.32 -3.42
N HIS A 613 -18.71 -32.18 -2.80
CA HIS A 613 -19.04 -32.12 -1.36
C HIS A 613 -20.30 -32.92 -1.02
N ILE A 614 -21.33 -32.82 -1.86
CA ILE A 614 -22.57 -33.59 -1.69
C ILE A 614 -22.27 -35.10 -1.78
N PHE A 615 -21.53 -35.54 -2.81
CA PHE A 615 -21.20 -36.94 -2.98
C PHE A 615 -20.22 -37.47 -1.93
N SER A 616 -19.39 -36.60 -1.35
CA SER A 616 -18.54 -36.95 -0.19
C SER A 616 -19.38 -37.36 1.03
N GLY A 617 -20.64 -36.94 1.12
CA GLY A 617 -21.59 -37.47 2.11
C GLY A 617 -21.88 -38.96 1.92
N GLY A 618 -22.04 -39.43 0.69
CA GLY A 618 -22.22 -40.86 0.38
C GLY A 618 -20.97 -41.69 0.69
N LEU A 619 -19.78 -41.13 0.41
CA LEU A 619 -18.51 -41.73 0.81
C LEU A 619 -18.40 -41.89 2.34
N CYS A 620 -18.73 -40.84 3.10
CA CYS A 620 -18.73 -40.89 4.56
C CYS A 620 -19.74 -41.91 5.10
N TYR A 621 -20.93 -41.99 4.49
CA TYR A 621 -21.95 -42.97 4.86
C TYR A 621 -21.40 -44.39 4.79
N HIS A 622 -20.85 -44.79 3.64
CA HIS A 622 -20.35 -46.15 3.44
C HIS A 622 -19.09 -46.44 4.25
N ALA A 623 -18.22 -45.45 4.48
CA ALA A 623 -17.08 -45.60 5.38
C ALA A 623 -17.55 -45.88 6.82
N MET A 624 -18.59 -45.19 7.30
CA MET A 624 -19.13 -45.45 8.65
C MET A 624 -19.83 -46.80 8.77
N GLN A 625 -20.54 -47.25 7.71
CA GLN A 625 -21.11 -48.61 7.67
C GLN A 625 -20.03 -49.70 7.65
N ALA A 626 -18.90 -49.47 6.98
CA ALA A 626 -17.78 -50.40 6.99
C ALA A 626 -17.09 -50.48 8.37
N SER A 627 -17.11 -49.38 9.13
CA SER A 627 -16.56 -49.32 10.49
C SER A 627 -17.39 -50.10 11.48
N SER A 628 -18.71 -50.08 11.31
CA SER A 628 -19.62 -50.71 12.26
C SER A 628 -19.64 -52.23 12.20
N LEU A 629 -19.23 -52.82 11.07
CA LEU A 629 -18.96 -54.26 10.95
C LEU A 629 -17.74 -54.73 11.78
N LEU A 630 -17.02 -53.81 12.43
CA LEU A 630 -15.88 -54.13 13.30
C LEU A 630 -16.20 -54.12 14.79
N ALA A 631 -17.41 -53.72 15.17
CA ALA A 631 -17.96 -53.81 16.52
C ALA A 631 -18.74 -55.12 16.66
#